data_AF-A0A920UE01-F1
#
_entry.id   AF-A0A920UE01-F1
#
_cell.length_a   1.000
_cell.length_b   1.000
_cell.length_c   1.000
_cell.angle_alpha   90.00
_cell.angle_beta   90.00
_cell.angle_gamma   90.00
#
_symmetry.space_group_name_H-M   'P 1'
#
loop_
_entity.id
_entity.type
_entity.pdbx_description
1 polymer ?
#
loop_
_entity_poly.entity_id
_entity_poly.type
_entity_poly.pdbx_seq_one_letter_code
_entity_poly.pdbx_strand_id
1 'polypeptide(L)' 'MLRCFSTGSPWSDRFSISGVAEKVKTKESIKYFMSRPRGSQLGAWVSDQSSVLSSRKILELKLEEIKTQIF' A
#
# COMPACT_ATOMS: atom_id res chain seq x y z
N MET A 1 -15.53 6.16 -11.19
CA MET A 1 -14.80 7.43 -10.94
C MET A 1 -13.51 7.37 -11.74
N LEU A 2 -13.44 8.07 -12.88
CA LEU A 2 -12.22 8.13 -13.71
C LEU A 2 -11.16 8.91 -12.92
N ARG A 3 -10.06 8.25 -12.54
CA ARG A 3 -8.91 8.92 -11.89
C ARG A 3 -7.80 9.04 -12.92
N CYS A 4 -7.40 10.28 -13.22
CA CYS A 4 -6.27 10.57 -14.11
C CYS A 4 -4.98 10.52 -13.29
N PHE A 5 -3.99 9.73 -13.73
CA PHE A 5 -2.67 9.63 -13.11
C PHE A 5 -1.63 10.21 -14.05
N SER A 6 -0.88 11.22 -13.61
CA SER A 6 0.26 11.77 -14.34
C SER A 6 1.56 11.40 -13.62
N THR A 7 2.54 10.90 -14.36
CA THR A 7 3.86 10.60 -13.81
C THR A 7 4.64 11.90 -13.65
N GLY A 8 4.96 12.30 -12.41
CA GLY A 8 5.75 13.48 -12.07
C GLY A 8 7.25 13.31 -12.33
N SER A 9 7.64 12.84 -13.52
CA SER A 9 9.05 12.69 -13.90
C SER A 9 9.65 14.06 -14.28
N PRO A 10 10.90 14.37 -13.89
CA PRO A 10 11.59 15.61 -14.27
C PRO A 10 12.06 15.62 -15.74
N TRP A 11 12.02 14.47 -16.41
CA TRP A 11 12.35 14.34 -17.82
C TRP A 11 11.11 14.62 -18.68
N SER A 12 11.34 15.18 -19.87
CA SER A 12 10.37 15.83 -20.77
C SER A 12 9.16 15.01 -21.22
N ASP A 13 9.06 13.74 -20.84
CA ASP A 13 8.00 12.83 -21.27
C ASP A 13 6.94 12.68 -20.17
N ARG A 14 5.87 13.46 -20.29
CA ARG A 14 4.65 13.27 -19.47
C ARG A 14 3.71 12.30 -20.19
N PHE A 15 3.34 11.24 -19.48
CA PHE A 15 2.29 10.32 -19.91
C PHE A 15 1.04 10.51 -19.04
N SER A 16 -0.12 10.54 -19.70
CA SER A 16 -1.44 10.61 -19.07
C SER A 16 -2.23 9.37 -19.44
N ILE A 17 -2.69 8.62 -18.44
CA ILE A 17 -3.47 7.40 -18.63
C ILE A 17 -4.87 7.63 -18.04
N SER A 18 -5.89 7.37 -18.86
CA SER A 18 -7.31 7.50 -18.49
C SER A 18 -8.04 6.21 -18.86
N GLY A 19 -8.95 5.79 -17.99
CA GLY A 19 -9.73 4.56 -18.19
C GLY A 19 -10.53 4.20 -16.94
N VAL A 20 -11.32 3.14 -17.04
CA VAL A 20 -12.07 2.59 -15.90
C VAL A 20 -11.16 1.64 -15.14
N ALA A 21 -11.03 1.86 -13.83
CA ALA A 21 -10.31 0.95 -12.96
C ALA A 21 -11.24 -0.17 -12.48
N GLU A 22 -10.76 -1.40 -12.55
CA GLU A 22 -11.47 -2.59 -12.08
C GLU A 22 -10.65 -3.32 -11.01
N LYS A 23 -11.35 -4.03 -10.11
CA LYS A 23 -10.69 -4.80 -9.07
C LYS A 23 -10.10 -6.07 -9.67
N VAL A 24 -8.79 -6.26 -9.50
CA VAL A 24 -8.11 -7.50 -9.90
C VAL A 24 -8.60 -8.71 -9.09
N LYS A 25 -8.35 -9.92 -9.59
CA LYS A 25 -8.77 -11.15 -8.91
C LYS A 25 -8.04 -11.31 -7.58
N THR A 26 -8.74 -11.82 -6.56
CA THR A 26 -8.17 -12.06 -5.22
C THR A 26 -6.89 -12.88 -5.26
N LYS A 27 -6.82 -13.90 -6.13
CA LYS A 27 -5.61 -14.75 -6.31
C LYS A 27 -4.40 -13.93 -6.75
N GLU A 28 -4.59 -12.97 -7.64
CA GLU A 28 -3.51 -12.09 -8.14
C GLU A 28 -3.08 -11.11 -7.06
N SER A 29 -4.04 -10.52 -6.33
CA SER A 29 -3.73 -9.67 -5.18
C SER A 29 -2.92 -10.40 -4.11
N ILE A 30 -3.30 -11.64 -3.77
CA ILE A 30 -2.57 -12.47 -2.81
C ILE A 30 -1.16 -12.77 -3.32
N LYS A 31 -1.03 -13.19 -4.58
CA LYS A 31 0.28 -13.47 -5.20
C LYS A 31 1.20 -12.26 -5.14
N TYR A 32 0.70 -11.08 -5.51
CA TYR A 32 1.46 -9.82 -5.44
C TYR A 32 1.78 -9.45 -3.98
N PHE A 33 0.84 -9.61 -3.05
CA PHE A 33 1.07 -9.32 -1.64
C PHE A 33 2.19 -10.19 -1.06
N MET A 34 2.18 -11.48 -1.36
CA MET A 34 3.20 -12.44 -0.91
C MET A 34 4.59 -12.16 -1.48
N SER A 35 4.71 -11.57 -2.68
CA SER A 35 6.01 -11.21 -3.26
C SER A 35 6.64 -9.95 -2.67
N ARG A 36 5.92 -9.19 -1.83
CA ARG A 36 6.45 -7.96 -1.21
C ARG A 36 7.48 -8.30 -0.13
N PRO A 37 8.50 -7.46 0.10
CA PRO A 37 9.39 -7.60 1.26
C PRO A 37 8.60 -7.69 2.57
N ARG A 38 9.07 -8.49 3.53
CA ARG A 38 8.33 -8.79 4.76
C ARG A 38 7.93 -7.53 5.54
N GLY A 39 8.83 -6.54 5.65
CA GLY A 39 8.52 -5.26 6.28
C GLY A 39 7.37 -4.50 5.59
N SER A 40 7.26 -4.59 4.26
CA SER A 40 6.16 -3.99 3.51
C SER A 40 4.83 -4.72 3.69
N GLN A 41 4.87 -6.03 3.92
CA GLN A 41 3.66 -6.81 4.27
C GLN A 41 3.15 -6.40 5.66
N LEU A 42 4.04 -6.36 6.65
CA LEU A 42 3.70 -5.98 8.03
C LEU A 42 3.19 -4.54 8.12
N GLY A 43 3.84 -3.59 7.43
CA GLY A 43 3.39 -2.19 7.41
C GLY A 43 1.98 -2.04 6.83
N ALA A 44 1.63 -2.86 5.83
CA ALA A 44 0.28 -2.87 5.28
C ALA A 44 -0.78 -3.48 6.22
N TRP A 45 -0.39 -4.36 7.15
CA TRP A 45 -1.30 -4.88 8.17
C TRP A 45 -1.50 -3.91 9.34
N VAL A 46 -0.46 -3.18 9.71
CA VAL A 46 -0.49 -2.26 10.87
C VAL A 46 -1.19 -0.94 10.56
N SER A 47 -1.18 -0.50 9.30
CA SER A 47 -1.71 0.78 8.87
C SER A 47 -3.02 0.62 8.10
N ASP A 48 -4.11 1.07 8.72
CA ASP A 48 -5.37 1.27 8.02
C ASP A 48 -5.28 2.53 7.15
N GLN A 49 -5.19 2.34 5.83
CA GLN A 49 -4.87 3.43 4.90
C GLN A 49 -5.96 4.51 4.95
N SER A 50 -5.53 5.76 5.14
CA SER A 50 -6.39 6.97 5.22
C SER A 50 -7.10 7.18 6.56
N SER A 51 -6.85 6.33 7.56
CA SER A 51 -7.33 6.57 8.93
C SER A 51 -6.54 7.68 9.63
N VAL A 52 -7.22 8.51 10.42
CA VAL A 52 -6.58 9.59 11.18
C VAL A 52 -5.85 8.99 12.39
N LEU A 53 -4.58 9.33 12.52
CA LEU A 53 -3.74 8.88 13.63
C LEU A 53 -3.42 10.06 14.54
N SER A 54 -3.54 9.86 15.86
CA SER A 54 -3.13 10.87 16.84
C SER A 54 -1.61 10.97 16.97
N SER A 55 -0.88 9.88 16.71
CA SER A 55 0.59 9.90 16.65
C SER A 55 1.17 8.69 15.89
N ARG A 56 2.41 8.85 15.41
CA ARG A 56 3.19 7.77 14.78
C ARG A 56 3.41 6.57 15.72
N LYS A 57 3.53 6.82 17.03
CA LYS A 57 3.85 5.81 18.04
C LYS A 57 2.82 4.67 18.09
N ILE A 58 1.58 4.94 17.70
CA ILE A 58 0.53 3.92 17.59
C ILE A 58 0.89 2.84 16.56
N LEU A 59 1.44 3.23 15.40
CA LEU A 59 1.86 2.27 14.38
C LEU A 59 3.07 1.47 14.83
N GLU A 60 4.00 2.09 15.55
CA GLU A 60 5.19 1.42 16.09
C GLU A 60 4.79 0.35 17.11
N LEU A 61 3.89 0.68 18.05
CA LEU A 61 3.39 -0.28 19.04
C LEU A 61 2.68 -1.48 18.41
N LYS A 62 1.78 -1.23 17.45
CA LYS A 62 1.09 -2.29 16.71
C LYS A 62 2.06 -3.18 15.92
N LEU A 63 3.13 -2.58 15.37
CA LEU A 63 4.15 -3.34 14.65
C LEU A 63 4.92 -4.27 15.60
N GLU A 64 5.28 -3.81 16.78
CA GLU A 64 5.96 -4.64 17.79
C GLU A 64 5.06 -5.76 18.34
N GLU A 65 3.77 -5.48 18.56
CA GLU A 65 2.79 -6.49 18.94
C GLU A 65 2.69 -7.62 17.90
N ILE A 66 2.54 -7.25 16.61
CA ILE A 66 2.44 -8.22 15.52
C ILE A 66 3.75 -9.00 15.35
N LYS A 67 4.92 -8.35 15.51
CA LYS A 67 6.20 -9.06 15.49
C LYS A 67 6.26 -10.13 16.58
N THR A 68 5.82 -9.82 17.79
CA THR A 68 5.84 -10.75 18.93
C THR A 68 4.88 -11.94 18.75
N GLN A 69 3.81 -11.78 17.96
CA GLN A 69 2.87 -12.87 17.68
C GLN A 69 3.30 -13.78 16.53
N ILE A 70 4.18 -13.30 15.65
CA ILE A 70 4.59 -13.99 14.42
C ILE A 70 5.98 -14.63 14.56
N PHE A 71 6.82 -14.10 15.46
CA PHE A 71 8.15 -14.58 15.79
C PHE A 71 8.18 -15.11 17.22
#